data_AF-A0A1A2NIK7-F1
#
_entry.id   AF-A0A1A2NIK7-F1
#
_cell.length_a   1.000
_cell.length_b   1.000
_cell.length_c   1.000
_cell.angle_alpha   90.00
_cell.angle_beta   90.00
_cell.angle_gamma   90.00
#
_symmetry.space_group_name_H-M   'P 1'
#
loop_
_entity.id
_entity.type
_entity.pdbx_description
1 polymer ?
#
loop_
_entity_poly.entity_id
_entity_poly.type
_entity_poly.pdbx_seq_one_letter_code
_entity_poly.pdbx_strand_id
1 'polypeptide(L)'
;MGPEDFFEETETISPWTSEPTITTKLRKDFLNELRAGPVAGTDDLDTAIALTHLVWDNLTAFGTDGSNALDDKEIALAQRALTATLSRIGITLSFPWRDFATFKAHWLRNGCYNSWQARRDLLNDLFAPVQAELDRQEEAQFRAVNAEAVSPHTKTGWPKVDEELTELRRRFRTATTTQDYRDVGNRAVGVLEALSRTIYDPAVHLRDGEAEPPADKTKQRLGRYVEDSLAGKDNEAIRGVANKVIELAHSVKHSTEPTRREAGIAADSVIMLANILRRVDQDF
;
A
#
# COMPACT_ATOMS: atom_id res chain seq x y z
N MET A 1 7.84 -3.66 -3.05
CA MET A 1 8.09 -5.04 -3.54
C MET A 1 9.09 -4.97 -4.67
N GLY A 2 10.07 -5.87 -4.71
CA GLY A 2 11.08 -5.96 -5.78
C GLY A 2 10.99 -7.26 -6.59
N PRO A 3 11.68 -7.36 -7.74
CA PRO A 3 11.70 -8.58 -8.56
C PRO A 3 12.17 -9.84 -7.82
N GLU A 4 13.03 -9.69 -6.82
CA GLU A 4 13.52 -10.74 -5.93
C GLU A 4 12.42 -11.39 -5.09
N ASP A 5 11.34 -10.66 -4.76
CA ASP A 5 10.22 -11.17 -3.97
C ASP A 5 9.44 -12.31 -4.68
N PHE A 6 9.62 -12.45 -6.00
CA PHE A 6 9.05 -13.54 -6.79
C PHE A 6 9.85 -14.85 -6.70
N PHE A 7 11.01 -14.84 -6.05
CA PHE A 7 11.86 -16.01 -5.91
C PHE A 7 11.93 -16.48 -4.45
N GLU A 8 12.07 -17.78 -4.28
CA GLU A 8 12.45 -18.39 -3.01
C GLU A 8 13.91 -18.82 -3.10
N GLU A 9 14.71 -18.47 -2.09
CA GLU A 9 16.08 -18.97 -1.96
C GLU A 9 16.06 -20.32 -1.23
N THR A 10 16.65 -21.32 -1.86
CA THR A 10 16.89 -22.63 -1.25
C THR A 10 18.38 -22.83 -1.09
N GLU A 11 18.81 -22.92 0.17
CA GLU A 11 20.18 -23.28 0.53
C GLU A 11 20.31 -24.80 0.49
N THR A 12 21.20 -25.30 -0.36
CA THR A 12 21.54 -26.73 -0.42
C THR A 12 22.97 -26.91 0.05
N ILE A 13 23.14 -27.65 1.15
CA ILE A 13 24.46 -28.08 1.64
C ILE A 13 24.75 -29.45 1.04
N SER A 14 25.69 -29.50 0.10
CA SER A 14 26.15 -30.78 -0.43
C SER A 14 27.06 -31.48 0.57
N PRO A 15 26.94 -32.80 0.77
CA PRO A 15 27.88 -33.57 1.60
C PRO A 15 29.35 -33.50 1.13
N TRP A 16 29.59 -33.02 -0.10
CA TRP A 16 30.88 -33.05 -0.78
C TRP A 16 31.51 -31.67 -0.97
N THR A 17 30.81 -30.58 -0.64
CA THR A 17 31.34 -29.21 -0.67
C THR A 17 31.06 -28.52 0.65
N SER A 18 32.07 -27.88 1.23
CA SER A 18 31.95 -27.16 2.51
C SER A 18 31.21 -25.82 2.41
N GLU A 19 30.92 -25.36 1.20
CA GLU A 19 30.19 -24.12 0.95
C GLU A 19 28.73 -24.40 0.54
N PRO A 20 27.76 -23.70 1.14
CA PRO A 20 26.36 -23.81 0.76
C PRO A 20 26.13 -23.26 -0.65
N THR A 21 25.32 -23.96 -1.44
CA THR A 21 24.87 -23.48 -2.75
C THR A 21 23.49 -22.87 -2.59
N ILE A 22 23.36 -21.57 -2.89
CA ILE A 22 22.08 -20.87 -2.92
C ILE A 22 21.48 -21.03 -4.32
N THR A 23 20.27 -21.58 -4.38
CA THR A 23 19.49 -21.66 -5.63
C THR A 23 18.23 -20.84 -5.49
N THR A 24 17.94 -20.00 -6.48
CA THR A 24 16.69 -19.24 -6.54
C THR A 24 15.67 -20.00 -7.38
N LYS A 25 14.43 -20.05 -6.91
CA LYS A 25 13.33 -20.71 -7.62
C LYS A 25 12.13 -19.80 -7.69
N LEU A 26 11.50 -19.70 -8.86
CA LEU A 26 10.31 -18.86 -9.03
C LEU A 26 9.15 -19.40 -8.16
N ARG A 27 8.52 -18.52 -7.39
CA ARG A 27 7.33 -18.79 -6.57
C ARG A 27 6.08 -18.91 -7.46
N LYS A 28 5.96 -20.03 -8.18
CA LYS A 28 4.89 -20.28 -9.16
C LYS A 28 3.49 -20.18 -8.55
N ASP A 29 3.31 -20.62 -7.32
CA ASP A 29 2.00 -20.56 -6.63
C ASP A 29 1.59 -19.11 -6.39
N PHE A 30 2.53 -18.28 -5.93
CA PHE A 30 2.30 -16.85 -5.72
C PHE A 30 1.95 -16.12 -7.02
N LEU A 31 2.63 -16.42 -8.14
CA LEU A 31 2.26 -15.86 -9.45
C LEU A 31 0.85 -16.32 -9.90
N ASN A 32 0.45 -17.55 -9.57
CA ASN A 32 -0.91 -18.03 -9.87
C ASN A 32 -1.97 -17.32 -9.02
N GLU A 33 -1.67 -17.01 -7.76
CA GLU A 33 -2.54 -16.21 -6.90
C GLU A 33 -2.72 -14.79 -7.46
N LEU A 34 -1.61 -14.12 -7.80
CA LEU A 34 -1.62 -12.79 -8.42
C LEU A 34 -2.38 -12.77 -9.75
N ARG A 35 -2.30 -13.86 -10.52
CA ARG A 35 -3.09 -14.03 -11.75
C ARG A 35 -4.59 -14.21 -11.47
N ALA A 36 -4.95 -14.85 -10.36
CA ALA A 36 -6.33 -15.12 -10.01
C ALA A 36 -7.05 -13.89 -9.43
N GLY A 37 -6.33 -12.99 -8.75
CA GLY A 37 -6.89 -11.77 -8.20
C GLY A 37 -5.92 -11.02 -7.28
N PRO A 38 -6.41 -9.99 -6.55
CA PRO A 38 -5.63 -9.30 -5.53
C PRO A 38 -5.18 -10.26 -4.43
N VAL A 39 -3.93 -10.17 -4.01
CA VAL A 39 -3.37 -10.96 -2.91
C VAL A 39 -3.27 -10.10 -1.65
N ALA A 40 -3.66 -10.67 -0.50
CA ALA A 40 -3.62 -9.95 0.76
C ALA A 40 -2.17 -9.61 1.15
N GLY A 41 -1.92 -8.36 1.55
CA GLY A 41 -0.59 -7.91 1.95
C GLY A 41 0.31 -7.43 0.79
N THR A 42 -0.17 -7.48 -0.45
CA THR A 42 0.51 -6.90 -1.61
C THR A 42 -0.25 -5.68 -2.13
N ASP A 43 0.48 -4.70 -2.66
CA ASP A 43 -0.10 -3.59 -3.43
C ASP A 43 -0.04 -3.90 -4.93
N ASP A 44 -1.14 -3.69 -5.66
CA ASP A 44 -1.22 -4.03 -7.08
C ASP A 44 -0.30 -3.14 -7.95
N LEU A 45 -0.04 -1.89 -7.56
CA LEU A 45 0.88 -1.02 -8.30
C LEU A 45 2.33 -1.49 -8.12
N ASP A 46 2.77 -1.67 -6.87
CA ASP A 46 4.11 -2.19 -6.56
C ASP A 46 4.35 -3.54 -7.24
N THR A 47 3.34 -4.41 -7.22
CA THR A 47 3.42 -5.74 -7.85
C THR A 47 3.49 -5.62 -9.36
N ALA A 48 2.74 -4.70 -9.98
CA ALA A 48 2.80 -4.47 -11.42
C ALA A 48 4.17 -3.93 -11.86
N ILE A 49 4.77 -3.02 -11.10
CA ILE A 49 6.12 -2.50 -11.34
C ILE A 49 7.13 -3.65 -11.28
N ALA A 50 7.12 -4.43 -10.21
CA ALA A 50 8.05 -5.54 -10.02
C ALA A 50 7.89 -6.63 -11.11
N LEU A 51 6.65 -7.00 -11.48
CA LEU A 51 6.39 -7.94 -12.57
C LEU A 51 6.81 -7.37 -13.93
N THR A 52 6.67 -6.06 -14.14
CA THR A 52 7.11 -5.40 -15.38
C THR A 52 8.61 -5.55 -15.55
N HIS A 53 9.40 -5.27 -14.50
CA HIS A 53 10.85 -5.49 -14.51
C HIS A 53 11.21 -6.96 -14.72
N LEU A 54 10.59 -7.88 -13.97
CA LEU A 54 10.85 -9.32 -14.09
C LEU A 54 10.66 -9.80 -15.54
N VAL A 55 9.54 -9.45 -16.18
CA VAL A 55 9.22 -9.88 -17.54
C VAL A 55 10.13 -9.19 -18.56
N TRP A 56 10.35 -7.88 -18.42
CA TRP A 56 11.22 -7.11 -19.30
C TRP A 56 12.66 -7.63 -19.32
N ASP A 57 13.25 -7.84 -18.15
CA ASP A 57 14.64 -8.27 -18.00
C ASP A 57 14.83 -9.67 -18.59
N ASN A 58 13.89 -10.58 -18.36
CA ASN A 58 13.95 -11.93 -18.89
C ASN A 58 13.77 -11.98 -20.42
N LEU A 59 12.85 -11.20 -20.98
CA LEU A 59 12.70 -11.11 -22.44
C LEU A 59 13.94 -10.45 -23.08
N THR A 60 14.49 -9.42 -22.45
CA THR A 60 15.71 -8.77 -22.92
C THR A 60 16.89 -9.74 -22.91
N ALA A 61 17.15 -10.39 -21.77
CA ALA A 61 18.24 -11.34 -21.63
C ALA A 61 18.12 -12.50 -22.63
N PHE A 62 16.94 -13.10 -22.76
CA PHE A 62 16.69 -14.16 -23.75
C PHE A 62 16.92 -13.66 -25.20
N GLY A 63 16.54 -12.41 -25.48
CA GLY A 63 16.74 -11.77 -26.77
C GLY A 63 18.18 -11.37 -27.06
N THR A 64 19.08 -11.29 -26.07
CA THR A 64 20.44 -10.78 -26.24
C THR A 64 21.52 -11.82 -25.97
N ASP A 65 21.74 -12.18 -24.72
CA ASP A 65 22.89 -12.96 -24.23
C ASP A 65 22.50 -14.33 -23.67
N GLY A 66 21.20 -14.63 -23.57
CA GLY A 66 20.68 -15.89 -23.06
C GLY A 66 20.79 -16.04 -21.55
N SER A 67 21.03 -14.96 -20.80
CA SER A 67 21.12 -14.98 -19.34
C SER A 67 19.76 -14.91 -18.61
N ASN A 68 18.66 -15.19 -19.31
CA ASN A 68 17.33 -15.19 -18.71
C ASN A 68 17.24 -16.23 -17.58
N ALA A 69 16.69 -15.80 -16.44
CA ALA A 69 16.54 -16.64 -15.26
C ALA A 69 15.35 -17.60 -15.38
N LEU A 70 14.31 -17.21 -16.13
CA LEU A 70 13.09 -17.99 -16.28
C LEU A 70 13.19 -18.99 -17.44
N ASP A 71 12.45 -20.09 -17.32
CA ASP A 71 12.16 -20.99 -18.44
C ASP A 71 10.92 -20.54 -19.27
N ASP A 72 10.64 -21.27 -20.36
CA ASP A 72 9.55 -20.98 -21.30
C ASP A 72 8.15 -21.01 -20.66
N LYS A 73 7.93 -21.88 -19.66
CA LYS A 73 6.65 -21.98 -18.93
C LYS A 73 6.54 -20.88 -17.87
N GLU A 74 7.65 -20.54 -17.25
CA GLU A 74 7.78 -19.52 -16.22
C GLU A 74 7.54 -18.13 -16.77
N ILE A 75 8.16 -17.77 -17.90
CA ILE A 75 7.89 -16.47 -18.55
C ILE A 75 6.42 -16.36 -18.97
N ALA A 76 5.83 -17.45 -19.49
CA ALA A 76 4.41 -17.47 -19.85
C ALA A 76 3.48 -17.28 -18.64
N LEU A 77 3.89 -17.76 -17.45
CA LEU A 77 3.16 -17.52 -16.21
C LEU A 77 3.34 -16.06 -15.75
N ALA A 78 4.57 -15.55 -15.74
CA ALA A 78 4.87 -14.18 -15.35
C ALA A 78 4.15 -13.15 -16.24
N GLN A 79 4.11 -13.36 -17.55
CA GLN A 79 3.36 -12.51 -18.49
C GLN A 79 1.86 -12.48 -18.17
N ARG A 80 1.26 -13.63 -17.86
CA ARG A 80 -0.17 -13.71 -17.49
C ARG A 80 -0.46 -13.05 -16.15
N ALA A 81 0.43 -13.23 -15.17
CA ALA A 81 0.33 -12.53 -13.89
C ALA A 81 0.44 -11.01 -14.09
N LEU A 82 1.40 -10.55 -14.89
CA LEU A 82 1.60 -9.14 -15.22
C LEU A 82 0.35 -8.53 -15.88
N THR A 83 -0.18 -9.16 -16.93
CA THR A 83 -1.40 -8.68 -17.59
C THR A 83 -2.58 -8.61 -16.62
N ALA A 84 -2.75 -9.61 -15.75
CA ALA A 84 -3.81 -9.61 -14.74
C ALA A 84 -3.63 -8.45 -13.74
N THR A 85 -2.43 -8.25 -13.20
CA THR A 85 -2.14 -7.17 -12.24
C THR A 85 -2.29 -5.79 -12.86
N LEU A 86 -1.74 -5.57 -14.06
CA LEU A 86 -1.91 -4.31 -14.80
C LEU A 86 -3.38 -3.97 -15.05
N SER A 87 -4.19 -4.97 -15.40
CA SER A 87 -5.62 -4.74 -15.66
C SER A 87 -6.38 -4.24 -14.43
N ARG A 88 -5.97 -4.63 -13.21
CA ARG A 88 -6.60 -4.19 -11.96
C ARG A 88 -6.35 -2.72 -11.65
N ILE A 89 -5.24 -2.18 -12.14
CA ILE A 89 -4.86 -0.76 -12.04
C ILE A 89 -5.15 0.02 -13.33
N GLY A 90 -5.98 -0.54 -14.23
CA GLY A 90 -6.46 0.14 -15.43
C GLY A 90 -5.48 0.21 -16.60
N ILE A 91 -4.38 -0.54 -16.55
CA ILE A 91 -3.36 -0.58 -17.60
C ILE A 91 -3.55 -1.82 -18.46
N THR A 92 -3.53 -1.66 -19.78
CA THR A 92 -3.67 -2.78 -20.73
C THR A 92 -2.31 -3.09 -21.36
N LEU A 93 -1.88 -4.34 -21.25
CA LEU A 93 -0.70 -4.87 -21.94
C LEU A 93 -1.04 -6.22 -22.57
N SER A 94 -0.84 -6.33 -23.88
CA SER A 94 -1.07 -7.56 -24.64
C SER A 94 0.20 -7.98 -25.36
N PHE A 95 0.68 -9.18 -25.05
CA PHE A 95 1.85 -9.75 -25.71
C PHE A 95 1.47 -10.40 -27.04
N PRO A 96 2.20 -10.13 -28.15
CA PRO A 96 1.99 -10.82 -29.42
C PRO A 96 2.73 -12.18 -29.49
N TRP A 97 3.19 -12.67 -28.34
CA TRP A 97 3.77 -13.98 -28.09
C TRP A 97 3.30 -14.49 -26.73
N ARG A 98 3.50 -15.78 -26.47
CA ARG A 98 3.06 -16.46 -25.25
C ARG A 98 4.21 -16.85 -24.33
N ASP A 99 5.37 -17.07 -24.91
CA ASP A 99 6.53 -17.71 -24.28
C ASP A 99 7.81 -17.31 -25.06
N PHE A 100 8.99 -17.76 -24.63
CA PHE A 100 10.25 -17.42 -25.28
C PHE A 100 10.34 -17.99 -26.71
N ALA A 101 9.86 -19.20 -26.92
CA ALA A 101 9.86 -19.82 -28.26
C ALA A 101 9.05 -18.99 -29.26
N THR A 102 7.85 -18.57 -28.89
CA THR A 102 6.99 -17.72 -29.73
C THR A 102 7.46 -16.27 -29.81
N PHE A 103 8.14 -15.75 -28.77
CA PHE A 103 8.83 -14.46 -28.82
C PHE A 103 9.94 -14.47 -29.86
N LYS A 104 10.77 -15.53 -29.88
CA LYS A 104 11.80 -15.72 -30.91
C LYS A 104 11.22 -15.75 -32.32
N ALA A 105 10.15 -16.51 -32.51
CA ALA A 105 9.45 -16.54 -33.79
C ALA A 105 8.86 -15.17 -34.17
N HIS A 106 8.38 -14.40 -33.19
CA HIS A 106 7.86 -13.06 -33.40
C HIS A 106 8.96 -12.08 -33.84
N TRP A 107 10.08 -11.99 -33.12
CA TRP A 107 11.13 -11.03 -33.48
C TRP A 107 11.78 -11.37 -34.82
N LEU A 108 11.87 -12.66 -35.19
CA LEU A 108 12.42 -13.07 -36.50
C LEU A 108 11.53 -12.58 -37.65
N ARG A 109 10.21 -12.68 -37.49
CA ARG A 109 9.23 -12.18 -38.47
C ARG A 109 9.24 -10.66 -38.61
N ASN A 110 9.62 -9.94 -37.55
CA ASN A 110 9.70 -8.48 -37.54
C ASN A 110 11.08 -7.95 -37.92
N GLY A 111 11.95 -8.78 -38.50
CA GLY A 111 13.25 -8.31 -39.02
C GLY A 111 14.32 -8.05 -37.95
N CYS A 112 14.07 -8.40 -36.68
CA CYS A 112 15.04 -8.22 -35.59
C CYS A 112 16.11 -9.34 -35.54
N TYR A 113 16.44 -9.93 -36.69
CA TYR A 113 17.50 -10.95 -36.78
C TYR A 113 18.87 -10.29 -36.64
N ASN A 114 19.80 -10.95 -35.95
CA ASN A 114 21.19 -10.50 -35.75
C ASN A 114 21.40 -9.07 -35.20
N SER A 115 20.38 -8.42 -34.63
CA SER A 115 20.48 -7.11 -34.00
C SER A 115 19.86 -7.15 -32.60
N TRP A 116 20.71 -7.04 -31.58
CA TRP A 116 20.25 -6.90 -30.19
C TRP A 116 19.50 -5.60 -29.96
N GLN A 117 19.94 -4.51 -30.63
CA GLN A 117 19.26 -3.23 -30.54
C GLN A 117 17.82 -3.33 -31.07
N ALA A 118 17.62 -3.94 -32.25
CA ALA A 118 16.28 -4.08 -32.82
C ALA A 118 15.33 -4.93 -31.95
N ARG A 119 15.86 -5.88 -31.17
CA ARG A 119 15.04 -6.66 -30.21
C ARG A 119 14.69 -5.85 -28.98
N ARG A 120 15.62 -5.03 -28.48
CA ARG A 120 15.37 -4.09 -27.39
C ARG A 120 14.36 -3.02 -27.79
N ASP A 121 14.48 -2.48 -29.00
CA ASP A 121 13.53 -1.49 -29.54
C ASP A 121 12.12 -2.11 -29.67
N LEU A 122 12.02 -3.34 -30.19
CA LEU A 122 10.74 -4.09 -30.26
C LEU A 122 10.09 -4.25 -28.88
N LEU A 123 10.86 -4.57 -27.85
CA LEU A 123 10.34 -4.64 -26.48
C LEU A 123 9.98 -3.24 -25.99
N ASN A 124 10.83 -2.24 -26.21
CA ASN A 124 10.62 -0.86 -25.75
C ASN A 124 9.33 -0.27 -26.29
N ASP A 125 9.01 -0.49 -27.56
CA ASP A 125 7.75 -0.05 -28.17
C ASP A 125 6.51 -0.63 -27.46
N LEU A 126 6.62 -1.84 -26.91
CA LEU A 126 5.55 -2.50 -26.17
C LEU A 126 5.46 -2.03 -24.71
N PHE A 127 6.59 -1.86 -24.03
CA PHE A 127 6.63 -1.59 -22.59
C PHE A 127 6.70 -0.12 -22.22
N ALA A 128 7.26 0.76 -23.06
CA ALA A 128 7.42 2.17 -22.72
C ALA A 128 6.10 2.88 -22.35
N PRO A 129 4.97 2.64 -23.05
CA PRO A 129 3.68 3.21 -22.63
C PRO A 129 3.20 2.69 -21.26
N VAL A 130 3.48 1.42 -20.95
CA VAL A 130 3.14 0.81 -19.67
C VAL A 130 4.00 1.39 -18.55
N GLN A 131 5.30 1.48 -18.75
CA GLN A 131 6.24 2.07 -17.80
C GLN A 131 5.89 3.53 -17.50
N ALA A 132 5.62 4.34 -18.53
CA ALA A 132 5.23 5.74 -18.34
C ALA A 132 3.89 5.90 -17.57
N GLU A 133 2.98 4.93 -17.69
CA GLU A 133 1.74 4.89 -16.91
C GLU A 133 1.99 4.48 -15.46
N LEU A 134 2.82 3.45 -15.24
CA LEU A 134 3.23 3.02 -13.91
C LEU A 134 3.96 4.15 -13.15
N ASP A 135 4.92 4.82 -13.78
CA ASP A 135 5.67 5.95 -13.19
C ASP A 135 4.72 7.08 -12.74
N ARG A 136 3.72 7.39 -13.56
CA ARG A 136 2.73 8.43 -13.24
C ARG A 136 1.80 8.01 -12.10
N GLN A 137 1.39 6.75 -12.05
CA GLN A 137 0.60 6.23 -10.94
C GLN A 137 1.42 6.17 -9.64
N GLU A 138 2.71 5.80 -9.73
CA GLU A 138 3.63 5.76 -8.59
C GLU A 138 3.86 7.18 -8.04
N GLU A 139 4.11 8.16 -8.90
CA GLU A 139 4.24 9.57 -8.49
C GLU A 139 2.93 10.11 -7.88
N ALA A 140 1.77 9.65 -8.36
CA ALA A 140 0.48 9.99 -7.76
C ALA A 140 0.30 9.34 -6.38
N GLN A 141 0.70 8.08 -6.22
CA GLN A 141 0.66 7.35 -4.94
C GLN A 141 1.63 7.95 -3.93
N PHE A 142 2.84 8.33 -4.34
CA PHE A 142 3.82 8.99 -3.48
C PHE A 142 3.27 10.32 -2.94
N ARG A 143 2.57 11.09 -3.79
CA ARG A 143 1.82 12.30 -3.39
C ARG A 143 0.56 12.01 -2.56
N ALA A 144 0.24 10.75 -2.33
CA ALA A 144 -0.92 10.27 -1.58
C ALA A 144 -0.57 9.55 -0.28
N VAL A 145 0.70 9.55 0.13
CA VAL A 145 1.12 8.87 1.36
C VAL A 145 0.70 9.68 2.58
N ASN A 146 -0.07 9.06 3.46
CA ASN A 146 -0.34 9.57 4.79
C ASN A 146 0.81 9.24 5.75
N ALA A 147 0.97 10.02 6.82
CA ALA A 147 1.94 9.80 7.88
C ALA A 147 1.99 8.34 8.35
N GLU A 148 3.19 7.80 8.52
CA GLU A 148 3.42 6.51 9.19
C GLU A 148 3.74 6.73 10.67
N ALA A 149 3.32 5.80 11.51
CA ALA A 149 3.61 5.89 12.94
C ALA A 149 5.11 5.63 13.17
N VAL A 150 5.75 6.44 14.01
CA VAL A 150 7.09 6.13 14.53
C VAL A 150 6.93 5.02 15.57
N SER A 151 6.85 3.77 15.15
CA SER A 151 6.69 2.61 16.05
C SER A 151 7.17 1.32 15.38
N PRO A 152 7.72 0.35 16.13
CA PRO A 152 7.94 -1.00 15.59
C PRO A 152 6.62 -1.73 15.29
N HIS A 153 5.50 -1.27 15.86
CA HIS A 153 4.18 -1.83 15.61
C HIS A 153 3.49 -1.09 14.46
N THR A 154 3.11 -1.83 13.43
CA THR A 154 2.37 -1.31 12.27
C THR A 154 0.87 -1.13 12.54
N LYS A 155 0.41 -1.57 13.72
CA LYS A 155 -0.99 -1.54 14.17
C LYS A 155 -1.09 -0.96 15.57
N THR A 156 -2.27 -0.42 15.89
CA THR A 156 -2.55 0.11 17.23
C THR A 156 -2.78 -0.99 18.26
N GLY A 157 -3.20 -2.19 17.83
CA GLY A 157 -3.60 -3.26 18.74
C GLY A 157 -5.10 -3.19 19.09
N TRP A 158 -5.81 -2.16 18.64
CA TRP A 158 -7.26 -2.04 18.74
C TRP A 158 -7.89 -2.40 17.39
N PRO A 159 -8.46 -3.60 17.21
CA PRO A 159 -8.83 -4.12 15.88
C PRO A 159 -9.78 -3.20 15.11
N LYS A 160 -10.74 -2.56 15.79
CA LYS A 160 -11.70 -1.65 15.17
C LYS A 160 -11.07 -0.32 14.76
N VAL A 161 -10.09 0.18 15.52
CA VAL A 161 -9.34 1.39 15.15
C VAL A 161 -8.43 1.08 13.95
N ASP A 162 -7.79 -0.08 13.95
CA ASP A 162 -6.93 -0.52 12.84
C ASP A 162 -7.71 -0.70 11.52
N GLU A 163 -8.94 -1.21 11.60
CA GLU A 163 -9.87 -1.31 10.46
C GLU A 163 -10.17 0.08 9.88
N GLU A 164 -10.58 1.04 10.72
CA GLU A 164 -10.89 2.40 10.26
C GLU A 164 -9.65 3.15 9.74
N LEU A 165 -8.48 2.95 10.35
CA LEU A 165 -7.21 3.52 9.88
C LEU A 165 -6.84 2.98 8.48
N THR A 166 -7.08 1.68 8.25
CA THR A 166 -6.86 1.05 6.94
C THR A 166 -7.79 1.65 5.89
N GLU A 167 -9.07 1.81 6.22
CA GLU A 167 -10.05 2.42 5.30
C GLU A 167 -9.78 3.91 5.05
N LEU A 168 -9.32 4.67 6.05
CA LEU A 168 -8.90 6.06 5.89
C LEU A 168 -7.75 6.18 4.89
N ARG A 169 -6.68 5.39 5.08
CA ARG A 169 -5.52 5.36 4.16
C ARG A 169 -5.93 4.95 2.76
N ARG A 170 -6.73 3.89 2.65
CA ARG A 170 -7.25 3.40 1.36
C ARG A 170 -8.03 4.50 0.65
N ARG A 171 -8.89 5.23 1.36
CA ARG A 171 -9.70 6.30 0.77
C ARG A 171 -8.86 7.47 0.29
N PHE A 172 -7.91 7.96 1.10
CA PHE A 172 -7.07 9.09 0.73
C PHE A 172 -6.18 8.78 -0.48
N ARG A 173 -5.65 7.55 -0.54
CA ARG A 173 -4.82 7.08 -1.66
C ARG A 173 -5.53 7.23 -3.02
N THR A 174 -6.82 6.90 -3.09
CA THR A 174 -7.59 6.96 -4.34
C THR A 174 -8.36 8.27 -4.53
N ALA A 175 -8.31 9.20 -3.57
CA ALA A 175 -9.11 10.43 -3.62
C ALA A 175 -8.56 11.36 -4.70
N THR A 176 -9.41 11.87 -5.59
CA THR A 176 -9.00 12.80 -6.67
C THR A 176 -9.94 14.00 -6.82
N THR A 177 -11.16 13.90 -6.30
CA THR A 177 -12.20 14.93 -6.39
C THR A 177 -12.50 15.56 -5.03
N THR A 178 -13.12 16.75 -5.05
CA THR A 178 -13.64 17.43 -3.85
C THR A 178 -14.54 16.54 -3.01
N GLN A 179 -15.40 15.73 -3.66
CA GLN A 179 -16.25 14.77 -2.97
C GLN A 179 -15.42 13.69 -2.28
N ASP A 180 -14.37 13.17 -2.93
CA ASP A 180 -13.48 12.20 -2.32
C ASP A 180 -12.75 12.79 -1.10
N TYR A 181 -12.30 14.04 -1.17
CA TYR A 181 -11.63 14.73 -0.06
C TYR A 181 -12.56 14.92 1.13
N ARG A 182 -13.85 15.18 0.89
CA ARG A 182 -14.86 15.20 1.95
C ARG A 182 -15.07 13.82 2.57
N ASP A 183 -15.07 12.77 1.75
CA ASP A 183 -15.16 11.39 2.22
C ASP A 183 -13.95 10.98 3.07
N VAL A 184 -12.74 11.47 2.76
CA VAL A 184 -11.57 11.30 3.63
C VAL A 184 -11.82 11.94 5.01
N GLY A 185 -12.39 13.15 5.05
CA GLY A 185 -12.83 13.77 6.30
C GLY A 185 -13.86 12.92 7.07
N ASN A 186 -14.81 12.30 6.37
CA ASN A 186 -15.75 11.35 6.98
C ASN A 186 -15.05 10.14 7.60
N ARG A 187 -14.07 9.55 6.89
CA ARG A 187 -13.26 8.42 7.40
C ARG A 187 -12.39 8.82 8.60
N ALA A 188 -11.84 10.03 8.60
CA ALA A 188 -11.10 10.56 9.73
C ALA A 188 -11.98 10.64 10.99
N VAL A 189 -13.23 11.10 10.86
CA VAL A 189 -14.20 11.07 11.98
C VAL A 189 -14.58 9.64 12.36
N GLY A 190 -14.68 8.71 11.41
CA GLY A 190 -14.89 7.28 11.67
C GLY A 190 -13.81 6.68 12.58
N VAL A 191 -12.54 7.00 12.34
CA VAL A 191 -11.43 6.61 13.23
C VAL A 191 -11.60 7.21 14.62
N LEU A 192 -11.96 8.50 14.73
CA LEU A 192 -12.19 9.14 16.03
C LEU A 192 -13.36 8.50 16.80
N GLU A 193 -14.43 8.11 16.12
CA GLU A 193 -15.54 7.38 16.72
C GLU A 193 -15.11 5.99 17.20
N ALA A 194 -14.31 5.26 16.41
CA ALA A 194 -13.77 3.96 16.82
C ALA A 194 -12.85 4.09 18.05
N LEU A 195 -11.97 5.10 18.07
CA LEU A 195 -11.16 5.44 19.24
C LEU A 195 -12.04 5.73 20.44
N SER A 196 -13.05 6.59 20.28
CA SER A 196 -13.96 6.97 21.36
C SER A 196 -14.70 5.78 21.94
N ARG A 197 -15.13 4.80 21.14
CA ARG A 197 -15.77 3.58 21.63
C ARG A 197 -14.78 2.65 22.33
N THR A 198 -13.50 2.72 21.98
CA THR A 198 -12.46 1.84 22.51
C THR A 198 -11.95 2.31 23.86
N ILE A 199 -11.69 3.61 24.01
CA ILE A 199 -10.95 4.15 25.17
C ILE A 199 -11.86 4.82 26.22
N TYR A 200 -13.10 5.17 25.86
CA TYR A 200 -14.02 5.78 26.83
C TYR A 200 -14.64 4.71 27.73
N ASP A 201 -14.22 4.72 28.99
CA ASP A 201 -14.85 3.98 30.10
C ASP A 201 -15.76 4.90 30.94
N PRO A 202 -17.08 4.68 31.02
CA PRO A 202 -17.98 5.49 31.86
C PRO A 202 -17.69 5.36 33.36
N ALA A 203 -17.05 4.28 33.83
CA ALA A 203 -16.68 4.14 35.25
C ALA A 203 -15.55 5.11 35.65
N VAL A 204 -14.74 5.55 34.69
CA VAL A 204 -13.60 6.45 34.89
C VAL A 204 -13.94 7.88 34.46
N HIS A 205 -14.58 8.02 33.29
CA HIS A 205 -14.65 9.29 32.56
C HIS A 205 -16.00 10.02 32.69
N LEU A 206 -17.03 9.39 33.27
CA LEU A 206 -18.31 10.04 33.54
C LEU A 206 -18.18 10.96 34.75
N ARG A 207 -18.58 12.23 34.63
CA ARG A 207 -18.54 13.17 35.76
C ARG A 207 -19.79 13.00 36.63
N ASP A 208 -19.64 13.22 37.93
CA ASP A 208 -20.74 13.13 38.89
C ASP A 208 -21.91 14.03 38.49
N GLY A 209 -23.10 13.42 38.40
CA GLY A 209 -24.33 14.11 38.04
C GLY A 209 -24.56 14.32 36.53
N GLU A 210 -23.64 13.88 35.66
CA GLU A 210 -23.84 13.87 34.21
C GLU A 210 -24.48 12.58 33.72
N ALA A 211 -25.24 12.67 32.61
CA ALA A 211 -25.66 11.50 31.85
C ALA A 211 -24.54 11.05 30.90
N GLU A 212 -24.42 9.73 30.67
CA GLU A 212 -23.38 9.22 29.77
C GLU A 212 -23.53 9.83 28.35
N PRO A 213 -22.47 10.45 27.81
CA PRO A 213 -22.51 10.98 26.46
C PRO A 213 -22.65 9.85 25.43
N PRO A 214 -23.58 9.95 24.46
CA PRO A 214 -23.72 8.97 23.39
C PRO A 214 -22.43 8.80 22.58
N ALA A 215 -22.29 7.65 21.91
CA ALA A 215 -21.08 7.31 21.16
C ALA A 215 -20.73 8.28 20.02
N ASP A 216 -21.70 9.03 19.49
CA ASP A 216 -21.50 10.05 18.45
C ASP A 216 -21.03 11.41 19.00
N LYS A 217 -21.00 11.58 20.33
CA LYS A 217 -20.39 12.72 21.03
C LYS A 217 -18.88 12.51 21.20
N THR A 218 -18.23 12.14 20.11
CA THR A 218 -16.81 11.79 20.02
C THR A 218 -15.89 12.85 20.64
N LYS A 219 -16.14 14.14 20.35
CA LYS A 219 -15.36 15.25 20.93
C LYS A 219 -15.43 15.27 22.46
N GLN A 220 -16.62 15.04 23.02
CA GLN A 220 -16.80 15.03 24.46
C GLN A 220 -16.14 13.80 25.09
N ARG A 221 -16.40 12.61 24.55
CA ARG A 221 -15.86 11.34 25.06
C ARG A 221 -14.33 11.28 25.00
N LEU A 222 -13.73 11.64 23.86
CA LEU A 222 -12.27 11.69 23.72
C LEU A 222 -11.66 12.79 24.61
N GLY A 223 -12.35 13.94 24.73
CA GLY A 223 -11.93 15.00 25.64
C GLY A 223 -11.82 14.52 27.09
N ARG A 224 -12.81 13.76 27.58
CA ARG A 224 -12.78 13.17 28.93
C ARG A 224 -11.61 12.23 29.13
N TYR A 225 -11.40 11.30 28.19
CA TYR A 225 -10.27 10.38 28.25
C TYR A 225 -8.93 11.11 28.33
N VAL A 226 -8.75 12.14 27.50
CA VAL A 226 -7.52 12.94 27.45
C VAL A 226 -7.37 13.81 28.71
N GLU A 227 -8.44 14.34 29.29
CA GLU A 227 -8.40 15.06 30.57
C GLU A 227 -7.90 14.16 31.71
N ASP A 228 -8.38 12.93 31.77
CA ASP A 228 -8.12 12.01 32.88
C ASP A 228 -6.77 11.29 32.70
N SER A 229 -6.51 10.73 31.53
CA SER A 229 -5.29 9.93 31.25
C SER A 229 -4.03 10.78 31.08
N LEU A 230 -4.20 12.03 30.69
CA LEU A 230 -3.10 13.00 30.51
C LEU A 230 -3.27 14.16 31.48
N ALA A 231 -3.59 13.91 32.75
CA ALA A 231 -3.75 14.95 33.77
C ALA A 231 -2.45 15.73 34.06
N GLY A 232 -2.58 16.88 34.74
CA GLY A 232 -1.43 17.70 35.16
C GLY A 232 -0.98 18.75 34.14
N LYS A 233 -0.12 19.68 34.57
CA LYS A 233 0.37 20.79 33.71
C LYS A 233 1.31 20.31 32.60
N ASP A 234 2.13 19.30 32.90
CA ASP A 234 3.16 18.82 31.97
C ASP A 234 2.58 18.20 30.69
N ASN A 235 1.33 17.73 30.77
CA ASN A 235 0.61 17.12 29.65
C ASN A 235 -0.30 18.09 28.88
N GLU A 236 -0.37 19.38 29.26
CA GLU A 236 -1.30 20.36 28.67
C GLU A 236 -1.15 20.49 27.16
N ALA A 237 0.09 20.48 26.65
CA ALA A 237 0.36 20.57 25.23
C ALA A 237 -0.22 19.37 24.45
N ILE A 238 -0.09 18.15 24.99
CA ILE A 238 -0.59 16.93 24.37
C ILE A 238 -2.12 16.94 24.33
N ARG A 239 -2.76 17.39 25.43
CA ARG A 239 -4.23 17.57 25.45
C ARG A 239 -4.68 18.60 24.40
N GLY A 240 -3.92 19.69 24.24
CA GLY A 240 -4.15 20.70 23.21
C GLY A 240 -4.10 20.13 21.79
N VAL A 241 -3.11 19.30 21.49
CA VAL A 241 -3.00 18.60 20.20
C VAL A 241 -4.22 17.71 19.96
N ALA A 242 -4.58 16.84 20.90
CA ALA A 242 -5.72 15.94 20.75
C ALA A 242 -7.02 16.70 20.42
N ASN A 243 -7.30 17.77 21.17
CA ASN A 243 -8.48 18.60 20.94
C ASN A 243 -8.47 19.27 19.56
N LYS A 244 -7.33 19.79 19.11
CA LYS A 244 -7.23 20.45 17.80
C LYS A 244 -7.33 19.48 16.64
N VAL A 245 -6.81 18.26 16.77
CA VAL A 245 -6.97 17.22 15.76
C VAL A 245 -8.44 16.83 15.60
N ILE A 246 -9.19 16.68 16.70
CA ILE A 246 -10.62 16.38 16.65
C ILE A 246 -11.38 17.50 15.93
N GLU A 247 -11.10 18.76 16.26
CA GLU A 247 -11.72 19.92 15.60
C GLU A 247 -11.41 19.98 14.10
N LEU A 248 -10.17 19.71 13.72
CA LEU A 248 -9.71 19.67 12.33
C LEU A 248 -10.41 18.58 11.51
N ALA A 249 -10.54 17.36 12.05
CA ALA A 249 -11.22 16.27 11.33
C ALA A 249 -12.69 16.63 11.04
N HIS A 250 -13.38 17.22 12.04
CA HIS A 250 -14.74 17.69 11.87
C HIS A 250 -14.85 18.84 10.86
N SER A 251 -13.91 19.78 10.83
CA SER A 251 -13.97 20.92 9.89
C SER A 251 -13.88 20.45 8.43
N VAL A 252 -13.01 19.47 8.14
CA VAL A 252 -12.89 18.90 6.79
C VAL A 252 -14.15 18.13 6.39
N LYS A 253 -14.72 17.32 7.29
CA LYS A 253 -16.00 16.61 7.05
C LYS A 253 -17.15 17.55 6.68
N HIS A 254 -17.22 18.72 7.34
CA HIS A 254 -18.28 19.70 7.14
C HIS A 254 -18.00 20.70 6.02
N SER A 255 -16.76 20.75 5.50
CA SER A 255 -16.42 21.60 4.36
C SER A 255 -17.21 21.22 3.11
N THR A 256 -17.68 22.22 2.38
CA THR A 256 -18.34 22.04 1.08
C THR A 256 -17.35 21.89 -0.06
N GLU A 257 -16.13 22.42 0.10
CA GLU A 257 -15.08 22.39 -0.92
C GLU A 257 -13.70 22.03 -0.33
N PRO A 258 -13.54 20.88 0.36
CA PRO A 258 -12.25 20.49 0.90
C PRO A 258 -11.25 20.18 -0.22
N THR A 259 -10.02 20.63 -0.03
CA THR A 259 -8.89 20.34 -0.90
C THR A 259 -8.18 19.04 -0.49
N ARG A 260 -7.41 18.44 -1.42
CA ARG A 260 -6.53 17.29 -1.12
C ARG A 260 -5.64 17.55 0.09
N ARG A 261 -5.08 18.77 0.16
CA ARG A 261 -4.20 19.20 1.24
C ARG A 261 -4.91 19.14 2.58
N GLU A 262 -6.11 19.68 2.69
CA GLU A 262 -6.88 19.69 3.94
C GLU A 262 -7.28 18.26 4.36
N ALA A 263 -7.74 17.45 3.41
CA ALA A 263 -8.05 16.04 3.64
C ALA A 263 -6.84 15.24 4.13
N GLY A 264 -5.67 15.43 3.49
CA GLY A 264 -4.42 14.78 3.88
C GLY A 264 -3.97 15.18 5.28
N ILE A 265 -3.97 16.49 5.58
CA ILE A 265 -3.59 17.01 6.90
C ILE A 265 -4.53 16.46 8.00
N ALA A 266 -5.83 16.40 7.75
CA ALA A 266 -6.78 15.81 8.71
C ALA A 266 -6.55 14.31 8.90
N ALA A 267 -6.33 13.56 7.82
CA ALA A 267 -6.07 12.13 7.88
C ALA A 267 -4.77 11.83 8.65
N ASP A 268 -3.67 12.53 8.33
CA ASP A 268 -2.39 12.41 9.03
C ASP A 268 -2.51 12.72 10.50
N SER A 269 -3.21 13.81 10.83
CA SER A 269 -3.44 14.24 12.20
C SER A 269 -4.18 13.18 13.01
N VAL A 270 -5.22 12.56 12.45
CA VAL A 270 -6.02 11.52 13.12
C VAL A 270 -5.22 10.22 13.26
N ILE A 271 -4.44 9.84 12.25
CA ILE A 271 -3.51 8.70 12.34
C ILE A 271 -2.50 8.92 13.48
N MET A 272 -1.91 10.11 13.56
CA MET A 272 -0.98 10.46 14.62
C MET A 272 -1.67 10.45 16.00
N LEU A 273 -2.88 10.99 16.10
CA LEU A 273 -3.65 10.99 17.34
C LEU A 273 -3.95 9.56 17.82
N ALA A 274 -4.37 8.65 16.94
CA ALA A 274 -4.60 7.25 17.30
C ALA A 274 -3.34 6.63 17.93
N ASN A 275 -2.16 6.92 17.37
CA ASN A 275 -0.89 6.45 17.90
C ASN A 275 -0.46 7.14 19.20
N ILE A 276 -0.77 8.42 19.38
CA ILE A 276 -0.56 9.13 20.65
C ILE A 276 -1.41 8.48 21.74
N LEU A 277 -2.72 8.32 21.51
CA LEU A 277 -3.62 7.78 22.54
C LEU A 277 -3.30 6.34 22.90
N ARG A 278 -2.85 5.54 21.93
CA ARG A 278 -2.30 4.20 22.19
C ARG A 278 -1.09 4.23 23.13
N ARG A 279 -0.18 5.21 22.97
CA ARG A 279 0.98 5.35 23.86
C ARG A 279 0.60 5.81 25.26
N VAL A 280 -0.50 6.56 25.39
CA VAL A 280 -1.06 6.93 26.69
C VAL A 280 -1.69 5.71 27.38
N ASP A 281 -2.32 4.82 26.62
CA ASP A 281 -2.91 3.57 27.15
C ASP A 281 -1.83 2.53 27.52
N GLN A 282 -0.68 2.57 26.84
CA GLN A 282 0.47 1.73 27.12
C GLN A 282 1.44 2.47 28.04
N ASP A 283 1.18 2.48 29.34
CA ASP A 283 2.22 2.79 30.32
C ASP A 283 3.44 1.85 30.08
N PHE A 284 4.61 2.45 29.89
CA PHE A 284 5.90 1.74 29.91
C PHE A 284 6.47 1.73 31.32
#